data_AF-A0A9P7EB40-F1
#
_entry.id   AF-A0A9P7EB40-F1
#
_cell.length_a   1.000
_cell.length_b   1.000
_cell.length_c   1.000
_cell.angle_alpha   90.00
_cell.angle_beta   90.00
_cell.angle_gamma   90.00
#
_symmetry.space_group_name_H-M   'P 1'
#
loop_
_entity.id
_entity.type
_entity.pdbx_description
1 polymer ?
#
loop_
_entity_poly.entity_id
_entity_poly.type
_entity_poly.pdbx_seq_one_letter_code
_entity_poly.pdbx_strand_id
1 'polypeptide(L)'
;MPVTGICHSQSGYVYGIGRNMLDKLEDDQYAHQWNISPYYPFHDEGEWELGKFLVENLTQTQITKFLKLKWVMRNNDLSYYARPSFTTKNHLLDWMDSLPYFIPWKVSNIKFRGYMTIHPVELVWHNVLEVVKQLFSDPTFANHMTFNPHIANTKNQCKYGDYMSANMAWKI
;
A
#
# COMPACT_ATOMS: atom_id res chain seq x y z
N MET A 1 30.96 -7.99 2.47
CA MET A 1 31.27 -9.24 3.18
C MET A 1 29.98 -9.75 3.81
N PRO A 2 29.59 -11.01 3.64
CA PRO A 2 28.36 -11.52 4.22
C PRO A 2 28.54 -11.63 5.73
N VAL A 3 27.71 -10.93 6.50
CA VAL A 3 27.68 -11.03 7.96
C VAL A 3 26.90 -12.30 8.28
N THR A 4 27.61 -13.38 8.64
CA THR A 4 26.99 -14.60 9.16
C THR A 4 26.57 -14.34 10.61
N GLY A 5 25.31 -13.95 10.81
CA GLY A 5 24.70 -13.84 12.13
C GLY A 5 24.53 -15.22 12.75
N ILE A 6 25.22 -15.51 13.86
CA ILE A 6 25.05 -16.74 14.62
C ILE A 6 23.82 -16.57 15.53
N CYS A 7 22.81 -17.43 15.37
CA CYS A 7 21.62 -17.44 16.23
C CYS A 7 22.00 -17.96 17.64
N HIS A 8 21.50 -17.30 18.69
CA HIS A 8 21.74 -17.71 20.08
C HIS A 8 20.96 -18.99 20.43
N SER A 9 21.47 -19.83 21.33
CA SER A 9 20.82 -21.11 21.70
C SER A 9 19.45 -20.95 22.37
N GLN A 10 19.15 -19.76 22.89
CA GLN A 10 17.85 -19.39 23.43
C GLN A 10 17.03 -18.50 22.49
N SER A 11 17.41 -18.35 21.21
CA SER A 11 16.71 -17.48 20.25
C SER A 11 15.24 -17.87 20.05
N GLY A 12 14.37 -16.88 19.87
CA GLY A 12 12.94 -17.07 19.85
C GLY A 12 12.59 -17.77 18.56
N TYR A 13 11.73 -18.79 18.63
CA TYR A 13 11.26 -19.45 17.43
C TYR A 13 10.20 -18.58 16.76
N VAL A 14 10.33 -18.38 15.45
CA VAL A 14 9.27 -17.77 14.65
C VAL A 14 8.05 -18.69 14.70
N TYR A 15 6.99 -18.25 15.39
CA TYR A 15 5.75 -19.02 15.52
C TYR A 15 4.87 -18.80 14.29
N GLY A 16 5.25 -19.45 13.19
CA GLY A 16 4.58 -19.33 11.90
C GLY A 16 4.75 -17.95 11.24
N ILE A 17 4.43 -17.90 9.96
CA ILE A 17 4.31 -16.66 9.20
C ILE A 17 2.81 -16.45 9.02
N GLY A 18 2.26 -15.41 9.66
CA GLY A 18 0.86 -15.04 9.44
C GLY A 18 0.67 -14.53 8.01
N ARG A 19 -0.55 -14.69 7.46
CA ARG A 19 -0.86 -14.19 6.12
C ARG A 19 -0.59 -12.69 6.01
N ASN A 20 0.37 -12.32 5.18
CA ASN A 20 0.74 -10.93 4.90
C ASN A 20 -0.24 -10.31 3.88
N MET A 21 -0.10 -9.02 3.58
CA MET A 21 -0.99 -8.34 2.63
C MET A 21 -0.85 -8.89 1.19
N LEU A 22 0.34 -9.36 0.81
CA LEU A 22 0.56 -10.03 -0.48
C LEU A 22 -0.21 -11.35 -0.56
N ASP A 23 -0.17 -12.15 0.50
CA ASP A 23 -0.93 -13.41 0.58
C ASP A 23 -2.44 -13.13 0.51
N LYS A 24 -2.89 -12.00 1.04
CA LYS A 24 -4.29 -11.55 0.92
C LYS A 24 -4.63 -10.98 -0.45
N LEU A 25 -3.64 -10.43 -1.15
CA LEU A 25 -3.76 -9.96 -2.52
C LEU A 25 -3.94 -11.15 -3.47
N GLU A 26 -3.29 -12.29 -3.19
CA GLU A 26 -3.49 -13.54 -3.92
C GLU A 26 -4.91 -14.11 -3.73
N ASP A 27 -5.53 -13.85 -2.59
CA ASP A 27 -6.92 -14.23 -2.28
C ASP A 27 -7.95 -13.21 -2.85
N ASP A 28 -7.52 -12.12 -3.49
CA ASP A 28 -8.42 -11.08 -4.03
C ASP A 28 -9.22 -11.58 -5.25
N GLN A 29 -10.44 -11.07 -5.41
CA GLN A 29 -11.31 -11.44 -6.54
C GLN A 29 -10.68 -11.14 -7.92
N TYR A 30 -9.73 -10.21 -7.97
CA TYR A 30 -9.00 -9.81 -9.18
C TYR A 30 -7.57 -10.35 -9.25
N ALA A 31 -7.14 -11.17 -8.28
CA ALA A 31 -5.78 -11.72 -8.20
C ALA A 31 -5.34 -12.44 -9.49
N HIS A 32 -6.25 -13.24 -10.07
CA HIS A 32 -5.98 -13.93 -11.32
C HIS A 32 -5.76 -12.97 -12.49
N GLN A 33 -6.47 -11.83 -12.51
CA GLN A 33 -6.36 -10.84 -13.57
C GLN A 33 -5.10 -9.99 -13.42
N TRP A 34 -4.67 -9.68 -12.20
CA TRP A 34 -3.37 -9.00 -11.97
C TRP A 34 -2.16 -9.83 -12.37
N ASN A 35 -2.26 -11.17 -12.28
CA ASN A 35 -1.23 -12.06 -12.82
C ASN A 35 -1.15 -12.04 -14.35
N ILE A 36 -2.23 -11.66 -15.05
CA ILE A 36 -2.28 -11.60 -16.52
C ILE A 36 -1.96 -10.18 -17.02
N SER A 37 -2.49 -9.15 -16.35
CA SER A 37 -2.22 -7.74 -16.62
C SER A 37 -2.06 -6.99 -15.30
N PRO A 38 -0.87 -6.46 -14.98
CA PRO A 38 -0.62 -5.74 -13.73
C PRO A 38 -1.45 -4.45 -13.61
N TYR A 39 -2.01 -3.97 -14.73
CA TYR A 39 -2.80 -2.74 -14.79
C TYR A 39 -4.31 -2.99 -14.74
N TYR A 40 -4.77 -4.25 -14.61
CA TYR A 40 -6.21 -4.54 -14.51
C TYR A 40 -6.86 -3.72 -13.37
N PRO A 41 -8.02 -3.07 -13.59
CA PRO A 41 -8.95 -3.21 -14.73
C PRO A 41 -8.63 -2.36 -15.98
N PHE A 42 -7.56 -1.56 -15.95
CA PHE A 42 -7.11 -0.78 -17.09
C PHE A 42 -6.46 -1.66 -18.16
N HIS A 43 -6.50 -1.20 -19.41
CA HIS A 43 -5.95 -1.90 -20.57
C HIS A 43 -4.42 -2.00 -20.50
N ASP A 44 -3.76 -0.89 -20.17
CA ASP A 44 -2.32 -0.77 -20.09
C ASP A 44 -1.88 0.30 -19.06
N GLU A 45 -0.56 0.48 -18.92
CA GLU A 45 0.04 1.48 -18.04
C GLU A 45 -0.40 2.91 -18.36
N GLY A 46 -0.55 3.23 -19.66
CA GLY A 46 -0.91 4.57 -20.09
C GLY A 46 -2.35 4.91 -19.75
N GLU A 47 -3.26 3.94 -19.90
CA GLU A 47 -4.64 4.08 -19.46
C GLU A 47 -4.72 4.22 -17.93
N TRP A 48 -3.92 3.45 -17.19
CA TRP A 48 -3.82 3.59 -15.74
C TRP A 48 -3.34 4.98 -15.33
N GLU A 49 -2.23 5.45 -15.91
CA GLU A 49 -1.68 6.78 -15.63
C GLU A 49 -2.70 7.89 -15.92
N LEU A 50 -3.44 7.79 -17.02
CA LEU A 50 -4.53 8.70 -17.35
C LEU A 50 -5.63 8.67 -16.27
N GLY A 51 -6.10 7.48 -15.90
CA GLY A 51 -7.12 7.30 -14.87
C GLY A 51 -6.71 7.93 -13.54
N LYS A 52 -5.49 7.64 -13.09
CA LYS A 52 -4.89 8.20 -11.88
C LYS A 52 -4.80 9.73 -11.95
N PHE A 53 -4.25 10.27 -13.03
CA PHE A 53 -4.12 11.71 -13.22
C PHE A 53 -5.46 12.42 -13.13
N LEU A 54 -6.51 11.88 -13.77
CA LEU A 54 -7.85 12.44 -13.75
C LEU A 54 -8.43 12.48 -12.34
N VAL A 55 -8.26 11.42 -11.55
CA VAL A 55 -8.82 11.36 -10.18
C VAL A 55 -8.06 12.25 -9.20
N GLU A 56 -6.74 12.34 -9.32
CA GLU A 56 -5.92 13.15 -8.42
C GLU A 56 -6.04 14.66 -8.69
N ASN A 57 -6.23 15.06 -9.96
CA ASN A 57 -6.11 16.47 -10.36
C ASN A 57 -7.44 17.14 -10.73
N LEU A 58 -8.50 16.37 -11.00
CA LEU A 58 -9.78 16.92 -11.46
C LEU A 58 -10.93 16.58 -10.53
N THR A 59 -11.86 17.52 -10.41
CA THR A 59 -13.15 17.24 -9.77
C THR A 59 -13.99 16.28 -10.61
N GLN A 60 -14.91 15.56 -9.97
CA GLN A 60 -15.84 14.63 -10.63
C GLN A 60 -16.58 15.25 -11.84
N THR A 61 -16.94 16.54 -11.74
CA THR A 61 -17.58 17.30 -12.82
C THR A 61 -16.62 17.59 -13.98
N GLN A 62 -15.35 17.89 -13.70
CA GLN A 62 -14.32 18.10 -14.72
C GLN A 62 -13.97 16.78 -15.43
N ILE A 63 -13.85 15.67 -14.71
CA ILE A 63 -13.66 14.33 -15.31
C ILE A 63 -14.81 14.01 -16.27
N THR A 64 -16.05 14.28 -15.86
CA THR A 64 -17.22 14.06 -16.73
C THR A 64 -17.17 14.92 -17.99
N LYS A 65 -16.68 16.16 -17.91
CA LYS A 65 -16.49 17.03 -19.09
C LYS A 65 -15.35 16.52 -19.98
N PHE A 66 -14.25 16.08 -19.39
CA PHE A 66 -13.11 15.50 -20.10
C PHE A 66 -13.52 14.28 -20.93
N LEU A 67 -14.22 13.32 -20.33
CA LEU A 67 -14.69 12.10 -21.01
C LEU A 67 -15.69 12.39 -22.14
N LYS A 68 -16.35 13.55 -22.13
CA LYS A 68 -17.27 14.01 -23.19
C LYS A 68 -16.58 14.79 -24.30
N LEU A 69 -15.27 15.05 -24.21
CA LEU A 69 -14.54 15.73 -25.27
C LEU A 69 -14.61 14.90 -26.54
N LYS A 70 -14.93 15.55 -27.67
CA LYS A 70 -15.02 14.89 -28.98
C LYS A 70 -13.74 14.13 -29.35
N TRP A 71 -12.59 14.61 -28.87
CA TRP A 71 -11.30 13.94 -29.06
C TRP A 71 -11.22 12.61 -28.31
N VAL A 72 -11.64 12.57 -27.04
CA VAL A 72 -11.69 11.36 -26.19
C VAL A 72 -12.77 10.37 -26.66
N MET A 73 -13.88 10.91 -27.20
CA MET A 73 -14.95 10.09 -27.77
C MET A 73 -14.66 9.60 -29.19
N ARG A 74 -13.57 10.03 -29.83
CA ARG A 74 -13.30 9.72 -31.24
C ARG A 74 -12.81 8.28 -31.39
N ASN A 75 -13.74 7.36 -31.61
CA ASN A 75 -13.42 6.04 -32.16
C ASN A 75 -12.96 6.22 -33.61
N ASN A 76 -11.66 6.27 -33.85
CA ASN A 76 -11.15 5.92 -35.17
C ASN A 76 -10.61 4.50 -35.05
N ASP A 77 -11.17 3.58 -35.83
CA ASP A 77 -10.83 2.14 -35.96
C ASP A 77 -9.35 1.85 -36.33
N LEU A 78 -8.47 2.86 -36.27
CA LEU A 78 -7.07 2.84 -36.64
C LEU A 78 -6.12 3.35 -35.54
N SER A 79 -6.66 3.80 -34.39
CA SER A 79 -5.87 4.27 -33.26
C SER A 79 -6.09 3.33 -32.07
N TYR A 80 -5.05 2.56 -31.74
CA TYR A 80 -5.04 1.61 -30.62
C TYR A 80 -5.27 2.28 -29.25
N TYR A 81 -5.27 3.62 -29.16
CA TYR A 81 -5.24 4.37 -27.90
C TYR A 81 -6.27 5.52 -27.79
N ALA A 82 -7.30 5.57 -28.65
CA ALA A 82 -8.14 6.78 -28.73
C ALA A 82 -9.24 6.87 -27.65
N ARG A 83 -9.61 5.78 -26.99
CA ARG A 83 -10.73 5.77 -26.05
C ARG A 83 -10.38 4.99 -24.78
N PRO A 84 -10.43 5.62 -23.60
CA PRO A 84 -10.33 4.89 -22.34
C PRO A 84 -11.50 3.91 -22.20
N SER A 85 -11.19 2.72 -21.73
CA SER A 85 -12.08 1.64 -21.31
C SER A 85 -13.11 2.13 -20.29
N PHE A 86 -12.74 3.08 -19.42
CA PHE A 86 -13.68 3.76 -18.52
C PHE A 86 -14.50 4.85 -19.24
N THR A 87 -15.70 4.48 -19.67
CA THR A 87 -16.59 5.39 -20.42
C THR A 87 -17.28 6.44 -19.56
N THR A 88 -17.36 6.22 -18.25
CA THR A 88 -17.99 7.14 -17.31
C THR A 88 -17.09 7.41 -16.12
N LYS A 89 -17.27 8.58 -15.52
CA LYS A 89 -16.57 8.97 -14.30
C LYS A 89 -16.88 8.02 -13.14
N ASN A 90 -18.09 7.47 -13.05
CA ASN A 90 -18.40 6.49 -12.01
C ASN A 90 -17.61 5.20 -12.22
N HIS A 91 -17.55 4.69 -13.45
CA HIS A 91 -16.76 3.50 -13.77
C HIS A 91 -15.27 3.66 -13.42
N LEU A 92 -14.70 4.84 -13.71
CA LEU A 92 -13.32 5.15 -13.29
C LEU A 92 -13.16 5.13 -11.77
N LEU A 93 -14.09 5.73 -11.03
CA LEU A 93 -14.03 5.73 -9.57
C LEU A 93 -14.23 4.32 -8.99
N ASP A 94 -15.17 3.55 -9.52
CA ASP A 94 -15.41 2.16 -9.10
C ASP A 94 -14.14 1.32 -9.31
N TRP A 95 -13.43 1.54 -10.43
CA TRP A 95 -12.14 0.89 -10.70
C TRP A 95 -11.06 1.31 -9.70
N MET A 96 -10.95 2.61 -9.41
CA MET A 96 -10.03 3.13 -8.39
C MET A 96 -10.32 2.56 -7.00
N ASP A 97 -11.61 2.43 -6.66
CA ASP A 97 -12.07 1.88 -5.39
C ASP A 97 -11.88 0.35 -5.32
N SER A 98 -11.86 -0.32 -6.47
CA SER A 98 -11.59 -1.75 -6.59
C SER A 98 -10.10 -2.11 -6.51
N LEU A 99 -9.22 -1.12 -6.69
CA LEU A 99 -7.80 -1.33 -6.47
C LEU A 99 -7.57 -1.69 -5.00
N PRO A 100 -6.60 -2.57 -4.71
CA PRO A 100 -6.32 -3.05 -3.37
C PRO A 100 -5.82 -1.86 -2.54
N TYR A 101 -6.75 -1.21 -1.84
CA TYR A 101 -6.52 0.11 -1.27
C TYR A 101 -5.46 0.04 -0.16
N PHE A 102 -4.50 0.97 -0.22
CA PHE A 102 -3.56 1.21 0.86
C PHE A 102 -4.32 1.86 2.03
N ILE A 103 -4.46 1.12 3.14
CA ILE A 103 -5.01 1.50 4.46
C ILE A 103 -5.77 2.84 4.48
N PRO A 104 -7.10 2.84 4.67
CA PRO A 104 -7.87 4.08 4.63
C PRO A 104 -7.44 5.06 5.72
N TRP A 105 -7.47 6.35 5.37
CA TRP A 105 -7.38 7.44 6.34
C TRP A 105 -8.55 7.36 7.32
N LYS A 106 -8.25 7.44 8.62
CA LYS A 106 -9.26 7.46 9.68
C LYS A 106 -9.38 8.88 10.21
N VAL A 107 -10.61 9.32 10.46
CA VAL A 107 -10.90 10.62 11.06
C VAL A 107 -11.49 10.40 12.44
N SER A 108 -10.98 11.11 13.44
CA SER A 108 -11.48 11.03 14.81
C SER A 108 -11.64 12.42 15.39
N ASN A 109 -12.82 12.69 15.96
CA ASN A 109 -13.10 13.97 16.60
C ASN A 109 -12.46 14.02 17.98
N ILE A 110 -11.55 14.97 18.19
CA ILE A 110 -10.92 15.21 19.50
C ILE A 110 -11.74 16.24 20.26
N LYS A 111 -12.12 15.89 21.50
CA LYS A 111 -12.73 16.82 22.44
C LYS A 111 -11.70 17.21 23.49
N PHE A 112 -11.38 18.50 23.58
CA PHE A 112 -10.52 19.03 24.64
C PHE A 112 -11.36 19.35 25.87
N ARG A 113 -11.04 18.73 27.00
CA ARG A 113 -11.73 18.99 28.25
C ARG A 113 -11.35 20.40 28.74
N GLY A 114 -12.34 21.28 28.90
CA GLY A 114 -12.14 22.65 29.38
C GLY A 114 -11.93 23.71 28.29
N TYR A 115 -11.89 23.32 27.01
CA TYR A 115 -11.80 24.25 25.89
C TYR A 115 -12.99 24.05 24.95
N MET A 116 -13.74 25.13 24.71
CA MET A 116 -14.77 25.14 23.67
C MET A 116 -14.12 25.54 22.35
N THR A 117 -14.11 24.62 21.39
CA THR A 117 -13.72 24.91 20.02
C THR A 117 -14.95 25.34 19.22
N ILE A 118 -14.80 26.39 18.40
CA ILE A 118 -15.88 26.90 17.54
C ILE A 118 -16.25 25.87 16.47
N HIS A 119 -15.28 25.08 16.03
CA HIS A 119 -15.45 23.96 15.10
C HIS A 119 -14.88 22.67 15.71
N PRO A 120 -15.40 21.48 15.32
CA PRO A 120 -14.83 20.21 15.73
C PRO A 120 -13.36 20.11 15.30
N VAL A 121 -12.50 19.62 16.19
CA VAL A 121 -11.10 19.34 15.84
C VAL A 121 -11.03 17.89 15.37
N GLU A 122 -10.75 17.72 14.08
CA GLU A 122 -10.63 16.43 13.44
C GLU A 122 -9.16 16.00 13.39
N LEU A 123 -8.85 14.84 13.99
CA LEU A 123 -7.58 14.15 13.81
C LEU A 123 -7.70 13.20 12.63
N VAL A 124 -6.87 13.42 11.63
CA VAL A 124 -6.71 12.52 10.48
C VAL A 124 -5.47 11.66 10.73
N TRP A 125 -5.63 10.33 10.78
CA TRP A 125 -4.56 9.40 11.16
C TRP A 125 -4.70 8.05 10.45
N HIS A 126 -3.60 7.29 10.38
CA HIS A 126 -3.61 5.87 10.01
C HIS A 126 -3.38 4.99 11.23
N ASN A 127 -3.95 3.80 11.22
CA ASN A 127 -3.62 2.79 12.22
C ASN A 127 -2.18 2.33 12.04
N VAL A 128 -1.31 2.69 12.98
CA VAL A 128 0.13 2.36 12.96
C VAL A 128 0.36 0.86 12.76
N LEU A 129 -0.45 0.00 13.38
CA LEU A 129 -0.33 -1.45 13.21
C LEU A 129 -0.64 -1.89 11.78
N GLU A 130 -1.66 -1.30 11.15
CA GLU A 130 -1.98 -1.57 9.75
C GLU A 130 -0.83 -1.09 8.85
N VAL A 131 -0.28 0.10 9.10
CA VAL A 131 0.81 0.69 8.31
C VAL A 131 2.07 -0.17 8.38
N VAL A 132 2.42 -0.62 9.58
CA VAL A 132 3.55 -1.54 9.77
C VAL A 132 3.28 -2.86 9.04
N LYS A 133 2.09 -3.46 9.18
CA LYS A 133 1.75 -4.70 8.44
C LYS A 133 1.90 -4.54 6.94
N GLN A 134 1.45 -3.42 6.39
CA GLN A 134 1.57 -3.13 4.97
C GLN A 134 3.02 -2.93 4.53
N LEU A 135 3.81 -2.16 5.28
CA LEU A 135 5.24 -1.96 4.99
C LEU A 135 6.00 -3.29 4.97
N PHE A 136 5.71 -4.17 5.93
CA PHE A 136 6.29 -5.50 6.01
C PHE A 136 5.71 -6.50 4.98
N SER A 137 4.69 -6.10 4.22
CA SER A 137 4.12 -6.90 3.13
C SER A 137 4.62 -6.48 1.76
N ASP A 138 5.50 -5.48 1.66
CA ASP A 138 6.08 -5.09 0.39
C ASP A 138 7.08 -6.18 -0.08
N PRO A 139 6.84 -6.78 -1.27
CA PRO A 139 7.63 -7.90 -1.77
C PRO A 139 9.09 -7.52 -2.02
N THR A 140 9.37 -6.22 -2.20
CA THR A 140 10.74 -5.69 -2.29
C THR A 140 11.55 -6.01 -1.04
N PHE A 141 10.90 -6.09 0.14
CA PHE A 141 11.57 -6.43 1.38
C PHE A 141 11.50 -7.92 1.72
N ALA A 142 10.74 -8.75 0.99
CA ALA A 142 10.50 -10.15 1.33
C ALA A 142 11.80 -10.95 1.56
N ASN A 143 12.80 -10.74 0.70
CA ASN A 143 14.11 -11.40 0.79
C ASN A 143 15.13 -10.66 1.67
N HIS A 144 14.78 -9.47 2.17
CA HIS A 144 15.65 -8.58 2.94
C HIS A 144 15.21 -8.41 4.40
N MET A 145 14.07 -8.96 4.80
CA MET A 145 13.60 -8.95 6.18
C MET A 145 14.22 -10.09 6.99
N THR A 146 14.87 -9.76 8.10
CA THR A 146 15.36 -10.75 9.07
C THR A 146 14.51 -10.66 10.34
N PHE A 147 13.70 -11.68 10.57
CA PHE A 147 12.87 -11.78 11.78
C PHE A 147 13.55 -12.49 12.94
N ASN A 148 14.71 -13.11 12.68
CA ASN A 148 15.47 -13.81 13.70
C ASN A 148 16.31 -12.80 14.51
N PRO A 149 16.23 -12.85 15.86
CA PRO A 149 17.12 -12.06 16.68
C PRO A 149 18.56 -12.53 16.47
N HIS A 150 19.48 -11.61 16.20
CA HIS A 150 20.88 -11.93 15.93
C HIS A 150 21.81 -11.16 16.86
N ILE A 151 22.89 -11.83 17.29
CA ILE A 151 23.93 -11.19 18.10
C ILE A 151 24.99 -10.64 17.14
N ALA A 152 25.03 -9.33 16.98
CA ALA A 152 26.09 -8.66 16.22
C ALA A 152 27.34 -8.48 17.11
N ASN A 153 28.27 -9.42 17.04
CA ASN A 153 29.57 -9.31 17.71
C ASN A 153 30.60 -8.70 16.76
N THR A 154 31.12 -7.51 17.07
CA THR A 154 32.33 -6.98 16.41
C THR A 154 33.41 -6.80 17.47
N LYS A 155 34.55 -7.49 17.32
CA LYS A 155 35.74 -7.34 18.20
C LYS A 155 35.42 -7.39 19.71
N ASN A 156 34.76 -8.46 20.18
CA ASN A 156 34.39 -8.67 21.61
C ASN A 156 33.42 -7.63 22.21
N GLN A 157 32.70 -6.86 21.40
CA GLN A 157 31.63 -5.97 21.87
C GLN A 157 30.32 -6.31 21.17
N CYS A 158 29.27 -6.54 21.96
CA CYS A 158 27.90 -6.66 21.46
C CYS A 158 27.45 -5.30 20.92
N LYS A 159 27.09 -5.23 19.63
CA LYS A 159 26.46 -4.05 19.06
C LYS A 159 24.94 -4.17 19.14
N TYR A 160 24.35 -3.31 19.95
CA TYR A 160 22.91 -3.08 20.00
C TYR A 160 22.61 -1.90 19.07
N GLY A 161 22.27 -2.19 17.82
CA GLY A 161 22.01 -1.17 16.79
C GLY A 161 20.57 -1.19 16.30
N ASP A 162 19.97 -2.38 16.23
CA ASP A 162 18.64 -2.59 15.67
C ASP A 162 17.74 -3.28 16.70
N TYR A 163 16.42 -3.13 16.54
CA TYR A 163 15.43 -3.78 17.41
C TYR A 163 15.62 -5.31 17.47
N MET A 164 16.02 -5.91 16.34
CA MET A 164 16.31 -7.34 16.22
C MET A 164 17.69 -7.76 16.78
N SER A 165 18.57 -6.80 17.12
CA SER A 165 19.87 -7.09 17.75
C SER A 165 19.90 -6.73 19.25
N ALA A 166 18.79 -6.21 19.78
CA ALA A 166 18.66 -5.76 21.16
C ALA A 166 18.03 -6.81 22.08
N ASN A 167 18.48 -6.84 23.34
CA ASN A 167 17.87 -7.71 24.38
C ASN A 167 16.42 -7.30 24.75
N MET A 168 15.86 -6.28 24.11
CA MET A 168 14.54 -5.75 24.39
C MET A 168 13.42 -6.67 23.87
N ALA A 169 13.68 -7.44 22.79
CA ALA A 169 12.76 -8.48 22.29
C ALA A 169 12.44 -9.57 23.34
N TRP A 170 13.26 -9.69 24.38
CA TRP A 170 13.16 -10.71 25.44
C TRP A 170 12.49 -10.24 26.72
N LYS A 171 12.09 -8.97 26.80
CA LYS A 171 11.55 -8.35 28.01
C LYS A 171 10.03 -8.14 27.99
N ILE A 172 9.32 -8.80 27.07
CA ILE A 172 7.86 -8.74 26.97
C ILE A 172 7.25 -9.95 27.69
#